data_AF-A0A9K3CXP7-F1
#
_entry.id   AF-A0A9K3CXP7-F1
#
_cell.length_a   1.000
_cell.length_b   1.000
_cell.length_c   1.000
_cell.angle_alpha   90.00
_cell.angle_beta   90.00
_cell.angle_gamma   90.00
#
_symmetry.space_group_name_H-M   'P 1'
#
loop_
_entity.id
_entity.type
_entity.pdbx_description
1 polymer ?
#
loop_
_entity_poly.entity_id
_entity_poly.type
_entity_poly.pdbx_seq_one_letter_code
_entity_poly.pdbx_strand_id
1 'polypeptide(L)'
;MARPAPAGSDEQRSFNLGDETNHTKFPLNTVRNSRYRWWNFVYINLYEQFHRFMNLYFLGLACLQLWSVITPVNPITTWAPLIMVLGITMCKDLYDDLRRKKMDKEANARVYLRLCPDGTTHRVASKDIAVGDILCLSDGQEVPADSVLLSVKGTDSPHSPVPVPSPAQIVTANLDGETNLKTRMSVGDTQALTPIQLGSLQARVVVPPPSADIHGFTGRLELAPTDAITGSSPLSPSRHLRRVSSGTIAASNAVNVVPLTVDNTLWGGVRLRMSGSVLCCVTYTAGETKLALNKAKPPKKWTKSDSLLQKWTIFIFLLQWALVLAFSILGTALQSSLQDGQWYLYYENDQDMWYTPLVIPLRFFLLGSLCIPISFKVPPSFIQGAVDKIDGMEVGNFTFSDKPLSLGDSDGNRFGIVLRSITPGKVNEILANIQSIRETGFVNYFGLQRFGTSELVPTHQIGLAILLGRFKDALALYIKSSAHGKDKALAERMLSGADVEEERERQRDMSRRDTRDFRGPRPGSVEHVRECLRAARTTLTEVNDSVAMHIISRAIPRHTKSLFMHAYQGYIWNLAASKRVAMQEKLSILEGDLIGDERDVKVHGDE
;
A
#
# COMPACT_ATOMS: atom_id res chain seq x y z
N MET A 1 -11.19 14.22 -18.23
CA MET A 1 -11.40 15.66 -18.09
C MET A 1 -12.71 15.84 -17.36
N ALA A 2 -12.64 16.00 -16.03
CA ALA A 2 -13.56 16.93 -15.40
C ALA A 2 -13.37 18.27 -16.11
N ARG A 3 -14.44 19.03 -16.37
CA ARG A 3 -14.28 20.38 -16.90
C ARG A 3 -13.28 21.11 -15.98
N PRO A 4 -12.25 21.78 -16.52
CA PRO A 4 -11.46 22.68 -15.69
C PRO A 4 -12.45 23.63 -15.01
N ALA A 5 -12.26 23.88 -13.71
CA ALA A 5 -12.97 24.94 -13.03
C ALA A 5 -12.80 26.21 -13.87
N PRO A 6 -13.87 26.95 -14.19
CA PRO A 6 -13.73 28.20 -14.92
C PRO A 6 -12.74 29.08 -14.16
N ALA A 7 -11.74 29.60 -14.89
CA ALA A 7 -10.78 30.55 -14.38
C ALA A 7 -11.56 31.74 -13.78
N GLY A 8 -11.11 32.19 -12.61
CA GLY A 8 -11.84 33.08 -11.71
C GLY A 8 -12.49 34.28 -12.39
N SER A 9 -13.81 34.36 -12.25
CA SER A 9 -14.47 35.61 -11.93
C SER A 9 -14.35 35.80 -10.42
N ASP A 10 -13.88 36.96 -9.96
CA ASP A 10 -13.92 37.40 -8.54
C ASP A 10 -15.36 37.51 -7.96
N GLU A 11 -16.34 36.93 -8.63
CA GLU A 11 -17.73 36.93 -8.23
C GLU A 11 -17.97 35.88 -7.14
N GLN A 12 -18.53 36.35 -6.02
CA GLN A 12 -19.01 35.49 -4.94
C GLN A 12 -20.02 34.46 -5.49
N ARG A 13 -19.87 33.20 -5.07
CA ARG A 13 -20.83 32.15 -5.39
C ARG A 13 -22.09 32.36 -4.58
N SER A 14 -23.24 32.38 -5.25
CA SER A 14 -24.53 32.40 -4.57
C SER A 14 -25.52 31.41 -5.16
N PHE A 15 -26.31 30.80 -4.28
CA PHE A 15 -27.35 29.83 -4.61
C PHE A 15 -28.45 29.83 -3.54
N ASN A 16 -29.65 29.41 -3.92
CA ASN A 16 -30.77 29.24 -2.99
C ASN A 16 -30.76 27.84 -2.37
N LEU A 17 -31.14 27.74 -1.10
CA LEU A 17 -31.26 26.49 -0.38
C LEU A 17 -32.34 25.60 -1.03
N GLY A 18 -32.04 24.33 -1.28
CA GLY A 18 -33.01 23.36 -1.82
C GLY A 18 -33.49 23.61 -3.26
N ASP A 19 -32.92 24.58 -3.98
CA ASP A 19 -33.32 24.90 -5.35
C ASP A 19 -32.74 23.90 -6.37
N GLU A 20 -33.62 23.21 -7.10
CA GLU A 20 -33.24 22.18 -8.08
C GLU A 20 -32.47 22.75 -9.27
N THR A 21 -32.59 24.04 -9.58
CA THR A 21 -31.82 24.65 -10.68
C THR A 21 -30.31 24.57 -10.44
N ASN A 22 -29.88 24.48 -9.19
CA ASN A 22 -28.48 24.29 -8.79
C ASN A 22 -27.86 23.00 -9.38
N HIS A 23 -28.67 21.96 -9.62
CA HIS A 23 -28.22 20.67 -10.16
C HIS A 23 -27.66 20.79 -11.59
N THR A 24 -28.10 21.81 -12.32
CA THR A 24 -27.63 22.10 -13.68
C THR A 24 -26.53 23.17 -13.72
N LYS A 25 -26.50 24.06 -12.71
CA LYS A 25 -25.58 25.19 -12.62
C LYS A 25 -24.20 24.79 -12.10
N PHE A 26 -24.13 23.85 -11.16
CA PHE A 26 -22.90 23.43 -10.48
C PHE A 26 -22.56 21.96 -10.79
N PRO A 27 -21.28 21.55 -10.68
CA PRO A 27 -20.92 20.15 -10.90
C PRO A 27 -21.57 19.23 -9.86
N LEU A 28 -22.01 18.04 -10.28
CA LEU A 28 -22.43 16.98 -9.36
C LEU A 28 -21.23 16.38 -8.62
N ASN A 29 -21.46 15.80 -7.44
CA ASN A 29 -20.42 15.28 -6.55
C ASN A 29 -19.79 13.93 -6.98
N THR A 30 -19.45 13.80 -8.26
CA THR A 30 -18.81 12.61 -8.81
C THR A 30 -17.30 12.62 -8.57
N VAL A 31 -16.80 11.62 -7.84
CA VAL A 31 -15.37 11.39 -7.61
C VAL A 31 -14.79 10.54 -8.73
N ARG A 32 -13.65 10.95 -9.28
CA ARG A 32 -12.93 10.18 -10.30
C ARG A 32 -11.42 10.25 -10.11
N ASN A 33 -10.83 9.12 -9.76
CA ASN A 33 -9.39 8.94 -9.59
C ASN A 33 -8.76 8.08 -10.69
N SER A 34 -9.58 7.39 -11.51
CA SER A 34 -9.11 6.69 -12.70
C SER A 34 -8.41 7.62 -13.69
N ARG A 35 -7.23 7.20 -14.15
CA ARG A 35 -6.37 7.95 -15.07
C ARG A 35 -6.82 7.74 -16.52
N TYR A 36 -7.19 6.50 -16.84
CA TYR A 36 -7.51 6.10 -18.21
C TYR A 36 -9.01 5.88 -18.40
N ARG A 37 -9.54 6.41 -19.51
CA ARG A 37 -10.75 5.92 -20.17
C ARG A 37 -10.41 4.64 -20.94
N TRP A 38 -11.43 3.80 -21.18
CA TRP A 38 -11.20 2.53 -21.87
C TRP A 38 -10.59 2.71 -23.27
N TRP A 39 -10.98 3.75 -24.01
CA TRP A 39 -10.47 4.05 -25.34
C TRP A 39 -9.11 4.75 -25.34
N ASN A 40 -8.78 5.47 -24.26
CA ASN A 40 -7.53 6.22 -24.19
C ASN A 40 -6.37 5.51 -23.51
N PHE A 41 -6.66 4.35 -22.93
CA PHE A 41 -5.68 3.57 -22.20
C PHE A 41 -4.43 3.31 -23.04
N VAL A 42 -4.59 2.77 -24.24
CA VAL A 42 -3.45 2.35 -25.08
C VAL A 42 -2.57 3.55 -25.45
N TYR A 43 -3.14 4.63 -25.98
CA TYR A 43 -2.33 5.75 -26.47
C TYR A 43 -1.67 6.54 -25.34
N ILE A 44 -2.38 6.81 -24.23
CA ILE A 44 -1.79 7.54 -23.10
C ILE A 44 -0.73 6.66 -22.43
N ASN A 45 -1.01 5.37 -22.25
CA ASN A 45 -0.05 4.48 -21.62
C ASN A 45 1.22 4.33 -22.48
N LEU A 46 1.10 4.12 -23.79
CA LEU A 46 2.26 4.08 -24.69
C LEU A 46 3.02 5.39 -24.70
N TYR A 47 2.33 6.54 -24.77
CA TYR A 47 2.96 7.86 -24.65
C TYR A 47 3.78 7.96 -23.36
N GLU A 48 3.21 7.55 -22.23
CA GLU A 48 3.89 7.56 -20.91
C GLU A 48 5.02 6.53 -20.78
N GLN A 49 4.98 5.44 -21.55
CA GLN A 49 6.08 4.49 -21.63
C GLN A 49 7.20 5.06 -22.49
N PHE A 50 6.91 5.65 -23.66
CA PHE A 50 7.92 6.23 -24.55
C PHE A 50 8.46 7.59 -24.11
N HIS A 51 7.87 8.24 -23.09
CA HIS A 51 8.55 9.33 -22.39
C HIS A 51 9.83 8.89 -21.65
N ARG A 52 10.06 7.58 -21.52
CA ARG A 52 11.31 7.03 -21.01
C ARG A 52 12.32 6.91 -22.14
N PHE A 53 13.45 7.59 -22.01
CA PHE A 53 14.56 7.53 -22.97
C PHE A 53 14.94 6.10 -23.34
N MET A 54 15.01 5.19 -22.37
CA MET A 54 15.34 3.78 -22.61
C MET A 54 14.36 3.09 -23.56
N ASN A 55 13.06 3.41 -23.48
CA ASN A 55 12.06 2.85 -24.40
C ASN A 55 12.18 3.45 -25.80
N LEU A 56 12.56 4.73 -25.91
CA LEU A 56 12.87 5.37 -27.20
C LEU A 56 14.12 4.76 -27.84
N TYR A 57 15.17 4.51 -27.05
CA TYR A 57 16.39 3.84 -27.50
C TYR A 57 16.10 2.45 -28.08
N PHE A 58 15.37 1.59 -27.34
CA PHE A 58 15.03 0.26 -27.83
C PHE A 58 14.07 0.28 -29.02
N LEU A 59 13.16 1.25 -29.09
CA LEU A 59 12.32 1.43 -30.27
C LEU A 59 13.15 1.84 -31.49
N GLY A 60 14.07 2.79 -31.33
CA GLY A 60 14.99 3.21 -32.38
C GLY A 60 15.84 2.04 -32.89
N LEU A 61 16.42 1.25 -31.99
CA LEU A 61 17.14 0.02 -32.34
C LEU A 61 16.26 -0.98 -33.09
N ALA A 62 15.05 -1.24 -32.60
CA ALA A 62 14.12 -2.18 -33.22
C ALA A 62 13.74 -1.73 -34.64
N CYS A 63 13.55 -0.42 -34.85
CA CYS A 63 13.29 0.15 -36.18
C CYS A 63 14.52 0.01 -37.10
N LEU A 64 15.73 0.32 -36.63
CA LEU A 64 16.96 0.17 -37.42
C LEU A 64 17.20 -1.28 -37.87
N GLN A 65 16.82 -2.25 -37.04
CA GLN A 65 16.97 -3.67 -37.37
C GLN A 65 16.02 -4.15 -38.46
N LEU A 66 14.96 -3.41 -38.79
CA LEU A 66 14.07 -3.80 -39.91
C LEU A 66 14.77 -3.71 -41.28
N TRP A 67 15.90 -3.01 -41.36
CA TRP A 67 16.72 -2.95 -42.56
C TRP A 67 17.76 -4.07 -42.58
N SER A 68 17.49 -5.10 -43.41
CA SER A 68 18.34 -6.28 -43.59
C SER A 68 19.79 -5.96 -43.99
N VAL A 69 20.00 -4.84 -44.68
CA VAL A 69 21.33 -4.36 -45.10
C VAL A 69 22.21 -3.97 -43.90
N ILE A 70 21.60 -3.56 -42.79
CA ILE A 70 22.29 -3.01 -41.62
C ILE A 70 22.27 -4.01 -40.46
N THR A 71 21.19 -4.78 -40.31
CA THR A 71 21.06 -5.69 -39.16
C THR A 71 21.94 -6.93 -39.30
N PRO A 72 22.77 -7.26 -38.29
CA PRO A 72 23.48 -8.53 -38.22
C PRO A 72 22.62 -9.66 -37.63
N VAL A 73 21.44 -9.32 -37.09
CA VAL A 73 20.56 -10.25 -36.34
C VAL A 73 19.13 -10.21 -36.86
N ASN A 74 18.39 -11.29 -36.58
CA ASN A 74 16.97 -11.35 -36.94
C ASN A 74 16.16 -10.30 -36.14
N PRO A 75 15.36 -9.42 -36.78
CA PRO A 75 14.63 -8.35 -36.09
C PRO A 75 13.70 -8.86 -34.97
N ILE A 76 13.19 -10.10 -35.09
CA ILE A 76 12.31 -10.72 -34.11
C ILE A 76 12.98 -10.79 -32.73
N THR A 77 14.31 -10.94 -32.65
CA THR A 77 15.03 -11.07 -31.37
C THR A 77 14.97 -9.79 -30.54
N THR A 78 14.68 -8.64 -31.13
CA THR A 78 14.54 -7.35 -30.43
C THR A 78 13.09 -6.93 -30.30
N TRP A 79 12.29 -7.09 -31.37
CA TRP A 79 10.88 -6.74 -31.35
C TRP A 79 10.07 -7.58 -30.36
N ALA A 80 10.29 -8.90 -30.30
CA ALA A 80 9.51 -9.76 -29.42
C ALA A 80 9.72 -9.43 -27.92
N PRO A 81 10.96 -9.29 -27.40
CA PRO A 81 11.17 -8.84 -26.02
C PRO A 81 10.63 -7.43 -25.75
N LEU A 82 10.79 -6.49 -26.70
CA LEU A 82 10.30 -5.12 -26.53
C LEU A 82 8.77 -5.11 -26.37
N ILE A 83 8.04 -5.76 -27.27
CA ILE A 83 6.58 -5.88 -27.23
C ILE A 83 6.14 -6.57 -25.93
N MET A 84 6.80 -7.67 -25.55
CA MET A 84 6.48 -8.40 -24.33
C MET A 84 6.60 -7.50 -23.09
N VAL A 85 7.70 -6.77 -22.95
CA VAL A 85 7.93 -5.93 -21.77
C VAL A 85 6.99 -4.71 -21.75
N LEU A 86 6.73 -4.08 -22.89
CA LEU A 86 5.72 -3.02 -23.01
C LEU A 86 4.33 -3.55 -22.63
N GLY A 87 3.97 -4.75 -23.11
CA GLY A 87 2.70 -5.43 -22.85
C GLY A 87 2.49 -5.80 -21.39
N ILE A 88 3.51 -6.37 -20.73
CA ILE A 88 3.46 -6.64 -19.28
C ILE A 88 3.24 -5.36 -18.48
N THR A 89 3.93 -4.27 -18.86
CA THR A 89 3.75 -2.95 -18.22
C THR A 89 2.33 -2.42 -18.41
N MET A 90 1.79 -2.53 -19.64
CA MET A 90 0.40 -2.16 -19.93
C MET A 90 -0.59 -2.99 -19.10
N CYS A 91 -0.41 -4.31 -19.00
CA CYS A 91 -1.32 -5.17 -18.25
C CYS A 91 -1.35 -4.79 -16.76
N LYS A 92 -0.18 -4.50 -16.17
CA LYS A 92 -0.09 -4.00 -14.79
C LYS A 92 -0.81 -2.67 -14.62
N ASP A 93 -0.51 -1.69 -15.48
CA ASP A 93 -1.12 -0.36 -15.39
C ASP A 93 -2.65 -0.40 -15.57
N LEU A 94 -3.13 -1.32 -16.42
CA LEU A 94 -4.56 -1.60 -16.58
C LEU A 94 -5.17 -2.18 -15.31
N TYR A 95 -4.53 -3.18 -14.70
CA TYR A 95 -4.98 -3.77 -13.44
C TYR A 95 -5.11 -2.73 -12.33
N ASP A 96 -4.08 -1.89 -12.16
CA ASP A 96 -4.08 -0.81 -11.17
C ASP A 96 -5.20 0.22 -11.43
N ASP A 97 -5.45 0.59 -12.69
CA ASP A 97 -6.52 1.52 -13.05
C ASP A 97 -7.93 0.92 -12.88
N LEU A 98 -8.11 -0.38 -13.14
CA LEU A 98 -9.36 -1.10 -12.86
C LEU A 98 -9.67 -1.14 -11.35
N ARG A 99 -8.64 -1.37 -10.51
CA ARG A 99 -8.78 -1.29 -9.05
C ARG A 99 -9.21 0.12 -8.61
N ARG A 100 -8.64 1.18 -9.20
CA ARG A 100 -9.07 2.57 -8.95
C ARG A 100 -10.53 2.81 -9.38
N LYS A 101 -10.96 2.27 -10.53
CA LYS A 101 -12.35 2.37 -10.98
C LYS A 101 -13.33 1.68 -10.03
N LYS A 102 -12.94 0.54 -9.46
CA LYS A 102 -13.75 -0.14 -8.44
C LYS A 102 -13.93 0.74 -7.20
N MET A 103 -12.85 1.31 -6.67
CA MET A 103 -12.90 2.24 -5.53
C MET A 103 -13.71 3.50 -5.85
N ASP A 104 -13.55 4.07 -7.04
CA ASP A 104 -14.36 5.22 -7.50
C ASP A 104 -15.85 4.86 -7.55
N LYS A 105 -16.21 3.67 -8.03
CA LYS A 105 -17.60 3.19 -8.06
C LYS A 105 -18.17 3.05 -6.66
N GLU A 106 -17.41 2.48 -5.74
CA GLU A 106 -17.82 2.33 -4.33
C GLU A 106 -18.02 3.68 -3.65
N ALA A 107 -17.10 4.64 -3.81
CA ALA A 107 -17.24 5.98 -3.27
C ALA A 107 -18.46 6.72 -3.82
N ASN A 108 -18.65 6.69 -5.14
CA ASN A 108 -19.79 7.34 -5.81
C ASN A 108 -21.14 6.72 -5.47
N ALA A 109 -21.18 5.43 -5.14
CA ALA A 109 -22.40 4.70 -4.78
C ALA A 109 -22.77 4.79 -3.30
N ARG A 110 -21.93 5.38 -2.44
CA ARG A 110 -22.27 5.57 -1.01
C ARG A 110 -23.55 6.37 -0.89
N VAL A 111 -24.45 5.92 -0.01
CA VAL A 111 -25.78 6.50 0.15
C VAL A 111 -25.80 7.46 1.33
N TYR A 112 -26.40 8.62 1.11
CA TYR A 112 -26.63 9.68 2.10
C TYR A 112 -28.13 10.00 2.18
N LEU A 113 -28.54 10.68 3.26
CA LEU A 113 -29.91 11.15 3.44
C LEU A 113 -29.99 12.63 3.07
N ARG A 114 -30.83 12.95 2.08
CA ARG A 114 -31.18 14.32 1.70
C ARG A 114 -32.51 14.70 2.35
N LEU A 115 -32.57 15.86 2.98
CA LEU A 115 -33.81 16.43 3.51
C LEU A 115 -34.64 17.02 2.38
N CYS A 116 -35.91 16.64 2.31
CA CYS A 116 -36.89 17.18 1.36
C CYS A 116 -37.67 18.35 1.98
N PRO A 117 -38.32 19.20 1.17
CA PRO A 117 -39.08 20.35 1.66
C PRO A 117 -40.26 20.01 2.58
N ASP A 118 -40.80 18.80 2.45
CA ASP A 118 -41.84 18.24 3.32
C ASP A 118 -41.31 17.77 4.70
N GLY A 119 -40.01 17.91 4.94
CA GLY A 119 -39.31 17.46 6.15
C GLY A 119 -38.99 15.97 6.17
N THR A 120 -39.32 15.22 5.11
CA THR A 120 -38.93 13.80 4.98
C THR A 120 -37.48 13.69 4.52
N THR A 121 -36.90 12.49 4.64
CA THR A 121 -35.54 12.22 4.14
C THR A 121 -35.57 11.22 3.02
N HIS A 122 -34.88 11.53 1.92
CA HIS A 122 -34.75 10.70 0.75
C HIS A 122 -33.30 10.21 0.59
N ARG A 123 -33.13 8.98 0.12
CA ARG A 123 -31.80 8.40 -0.11
C ARG A 123 -31.21 8.94 -1.42
N VAL A 124 -30.00 9.49 -1.35
CA VAL A 124 -29.26 9.99 -2.51
C VAL A 124 -27.87 9.34 -2.57
N ALA A 125 -27.42 8.96 -3.75
CA ALA A 125 -26.05 8.46 -3.92
C ALA A 125 -25.05 9.63 -3.90
N SER A 126 -23.84 9.39 -3.42
CA SER A 126 -22.81 10.42 -3.26
C SER A 126 -22.57 11.20 -4.55
N LYS A 127 -22.57 10.52 -5.71
CA LYS A 127 -22.37 11.13 -7.02
C LYS A 127 -23.47 12.10 -7.47
N ASP A 128 -24.68 11.96 -6.91
CA ASP A 128 -25.89 12.68 -7.31
C ASP A 128 -26.18 13.85 -6.34
N ILE A 129 -25.33 14.06 -5.33
CA ILE A 129 -25.40 15.22 -4.42
C ILE A 129 -25.02 16.49 -5.20
N ALA A 130 -25.83 17.54 -5.05
CA ALA A 130 -25.64 18.83 -5.68
C ALA A 130 -25.49 19.97 -4.65
N VAL A 131 -25.01 21.11 -5.12
CA VAL A 131 -24.95 22.36 -4.32
C VAL A 131 -26.37 22.78 -3.93
N GLY A 132 -26.56 23.19 -2.67
CA GLY A 132 -27.86 23.58 -2.12
C GLY A 132 -28.64 22.42 -1.49
N ASP A 133 -28.28 21.16 -1.74
CA ASP A 133 -28.90 20.02 -1.05
C ASP A 133 -28.64 20.10 0.46
N ILE A 134 -29.65 19.79 1.27
CA ILE A 134 -29.53 19.67 2.72
C ILE A 134 -29.36 18.19 3.06
N LEU A 135 -28.25 17.84 3.68
CA LEU A 135 -27.92 16.47 4.07
C LEU A 135 -28.15 16.26 5.56
N CYS A 136 -28.69 15.10 5.91
CA CYS A 136 -28.77 14.58 7.27
C CYS A 136 -27.65 13.57 7.47
N LEU A 137 -26.66 13.93 8.28
CA LEU A 137 -25.49 13.10 8.57
C LEU A 137 -25.54 12.61 10.03
N SER A 138 -25.19 11.34 10.23
CA SER A 138 -25.14 10.69 11.55
C SER A 138 -23.70 10.54 12.06
N ASP A 139 -23.57 10.15 13.33
CA ASP A 139 -22.25 9.84 13.91
C ASP A 139 -21.44 8.85 13.06
N GLY A 140 -20.13 9.07 13.00
CA GLY A 140 -19.17 8.22 12.28
C GLY A 140 -19.23 8.32 10.76
N GLN A 141 -20.19 9.05 10.18
CA GLN A 141 -20.28 9.27 8.74
C GLN A 141 -19.22 10.26 8.26
N GLU A 142 -18.76 10.03 7.03
CA GLU A 142 -17.84 10.91 6.31
C GLU A 142 -18.65 11.94 5.52
N VAL A 143 -18.29 13.22 5.65
CA VAL A 143 -18.96 14.32 4.96
C VAL A 143 -18.65 14.24 3.45
N PRO A 144 -19.67 14.13 2.58
CA PRO A 144 -19.45 13.82 1.16
C PRO A 144 -18.95 14.99 0.31
N ALA A 145 -19.21 16.22 0.75
CA ALA A 145 -18.96 17.46 0.01
C ALA A 145 -18.81 18.62 1.02
N ASP A 146 -18.14 19.71 0.63
CA ASP A 146 -18.00 20.85 1.54
C ASP A 146 -19.38 21.43 1.83
N SER A 147 -19.67 21.61 3.11
CA SER A 147 -21.01 21.95 3.59
C SER A 147 -20.97 22.97 4.72
N VAL A 148 -22.05 23.72 4.89
CA VAL A 148 -22.29 24.61 6.03
C VAL A 148 -23.29 23.96 6.99
N LEU A 149 -22.98 23.98 8.27
CA LEU A 149 -23.75 23.37 9.34
C LEU A 149 -24.95 24.24 9.71
N LEU A 150 -26.17 23.75 9.47
CA LEU A 150 -27.41 24.48 9.72
C LEU A 150 -28.00 24.16 11.09
N SER A 151 -28.00 22.89 11.49
CA SER A 151 -28.52 22.48 12.79
C SER A 151 -27.78 21.25 13.30
N VAL A 152 -27.59 21.21 14.61
CA VAL A 152 -27.05 20.07 15.34
C VAL A 152 -28.13 19.53 16.26
N LYS A 153 -28.45 18.25 16.13
CA LYS A 153 -29.34 17.53 17.03
C LYS A 153 -28.52 16.56 17.86
N GLY A 154 -28.25 16.92 19.12
CA GLY A 154 -27.69 16.00 20.10
C GLY A 154 -28.71 14.94 20.52
N THR A 155 -28.23 13.81 21.02
CA THR A 155 -29.06 12.88 21.79
C THR A 155 -29.39 13.49 23.15
N ASP A 156 -30.66 13.46 23.57
CA ASP A 156 -31.07 13.86 24.92
C ASP A 156 -30.23 13.09 25.94
N SER A 157 -29.41 13.81 26.72
CA SER A 157 -28.73 13.19 27.85
C SER A 157 -29.78 12.84 28.90
N PRO A 158 -29.82 11.63 29.47
CA PRO A 158 -30.78 11.25 30.51
C PRO A 158 -30.66 12.05 31.82
N HIS A 159 -29.72 12.99 31.92
CA HIS A 159 -29.40 13.76 33.13
C HIS A 159 -29.65 15.28 33.01
N SER A 160 -30.24 15.78 31.92
CA SER A 160 -30.63 17.19 31.82
C SER A 160 -31.95 17.34 31.04
N PRO A 161 -33.00 17.94 31.64
CA PRO A 161 -34.29 18.18 30.98
C PRO A 161 -34.28 19.35 29.98
N VAL A 162 -33.12 19.98 29.75
CA VAL A 162 -32.93 21.04 28.76
C VAL A 162 -32.04 20.50 27.63
N PRO A 163 -32.50 20.46 26.37
CA PRO A 163 -31.67 20.13 25.22
C PRO A 163 -30.55 21.16 25.10
N VAL A 164 -29.35 20.83 25.56
CA VAL A 164 -28.19 21.70 25.37
C VAL A 164 -27.72 21.49 23.93
N PRO A 165 -27.64 22.55 23.10
CA PRO A 165 -27.09 22.42 21.75
C PRO A 165 -25.61 21.99 21.87
N SER A 166 -25.35 20.70 21.66
CA SER A 166 -23.99 20.18 21.61
C SER A 166 -23.34 20.63 20.30
N PRO A 167 -22.11 21.11 20.30
CA PRO A 167 -21.41 21.38 19.05
C PRO A 167 -21.16 20.08 18.27
N ALA A 168 -21.06 20.19 16.95
CA ALA A 168 -20.60 19.07 16.13
C ALA A 168 -19.09 18.90 16.32
N GLN A 169 -18.64 17.67 16.58
CA GLN A 169 -17.22 17.36 16.64
C GLN A 169 -16.81 16.61 15.37
N ILE A 170 -15.69 17.04 14.77
CA ILE A 170 -15.14 16.45 13.55
C ILE A 170 -13.70 16.01 13.76
N VAL A 171 -13.29 14.98 13.02
CA VAL A 171 -11.89 14.57 12.89
C VAL A 171 -11.41 14.93 11.48
N THR A 172 -10.29 15.65 11.42
CA THR A 172 -9.71 16.17 10.16
C THR A 172 -8.51 15.34 9.66
N ALA A 173 -8.29 14.14 10.20
CA ALA A 173 -7.19 13.26 9.81
C ALA A 173 -7.07 13.02 8.29
N ASN A 174 -8.17 13.08 7.55
CA ASN A 174 -8.19 12.92 6.09
C ASN A 174 -7.78 14.19 5.30
N LEU A 175 -7.74 15.37 5.94
CA LEU A 175 -7.37 16.65 5.33
C LEU A 175 -5.95 17.08 5.73
N ASP A 176 -5.68 17.18 7.04
CA ASP A 176 -4.45 17.74 7.61
C ASP A 176 -3.64 16.72 8.43
N GLY A 177 -4.14 15.50 8.61
CA GLY A 177 -3.51 14.46 9.42
C GLY A 177 -3.69 14.63 10.93
N GLU A 178 -4.41 15.66 11.37
CA GLU A 178 -4.68 15.87 12.80
C GLU A 178 -5.77 14.92 13.29
N THR A 179 -5.50 14.20 14.38
CA THR A 179 -6.46 13.28 15.02
C THR A 179 -7.30 13.95 16.10
N ASN A 180 -7.02 15.21 16.42
CA ASN A 180 -7.74 15.97 17.44
C ASN A 180 -9.16 16.27 16.98
N LEU A 181 -10.09 16.26 17.93
CA LEU A 181 -11.48 16.65 17.68
C LEU A 181 -11.55 18.16 17.53
N LYS A 182 -12.08 18.64 16.40
CA LYS A 182 -12.37 20.05 16.17
C LYS A 182 -13.86 20.29 16.35
N THR A 183 -14.19 21.36 17.06
CA THR A 183 -15.56 21.76 17.37
C THR A 183 -16.09 22.65 16.25
N ARG A 184 -17.30 22.36 15.75
CA ARG A 184 -18.03 23.13 14.74
C ARG A 184 -19.41 23.51 15.27
N MET A 185 -19.83 24.73 15.00
CA MET A 185 -21.07 25.32 15.49
C MET A 185 -22.05 25.48 14.34
N SER A 186 -23.32 25.18 14.58
CA SER A 186 -24.37 25.49 13.63
C SER A 186 -24.60 26.99 13.52
N VAL A 187 -25.26 27.39 12.43
CA VAL A 187 -25.76 28.76 12.29
C VAL A 187 -26.85 28.99 13.34
N GLY A 188 -26.67 30.02 14.17
CA GLY A 188 -27.51 30.28 15.35
C GLY A 188 -29.01 30.38 15.02
N ASP A 189 -29.35 31.14 13.98
CA ASP A 189 -30.74 31.39 13.57
C ASP A 189 -31.44 30.14 13.03
N THR A 190 -30.69 29.16 12.51
CA THR A 190 -31.26 27.91 11.96
C THR A 190 -31.23 26.75 12.96
N GLN A 191 -30.50 26.88 14.07
CA GLN A 191 -30.33 25.81 15.06
C GLN A 191 -31.66 25.35 15.67
N ALA A 192 -32.59 26.28 15.91
CA ALA A 192 -33.90 26.01 16.52
C ALA A 192 -34.96 25.47 15.53
N LEU A 193 -34.66 25.46 14.22
CA LEU A 193 -35.63 25.06 13.20
C LEU A 193 -35.82 23.54 13.18
N THR A 194 -37.07 23.12 13.05
CA THR A 194 -37.42 21.72 12.80
C THR A 194 -37.02 21.30 11.37
N PRO A 195 -36.87 19.99 11.09
CA PRO A 195 -36.52 19.53 9.74
C PRO A 195 -37.50 19.99 8.66
N ILE A 196 -38.79 20.10 8.98
CA ILE A 196 -39.81 20.62 8.06
C ILE A 196 -39.53 22.11 7.77
N GLN A 197 -39.35 22.92 8.82
CA GLN A 197 -39.05 24.34 8.68
C GLN A 197 -37.73 24.60 7.93
N LEU A 198 -36.73 23.74 8.14
CA LEU A 198 -35.44 23.85 7.46
C LEU A 198 -35.53 23.40 5.99
N GLY A 199 -36.33 22.36 5.71
CA GLY A 199 -36.58 21.89 4.35
C GLY A 199 -37.35 22.90 3.50
N SER A 200 -38.27 23.66 4.10
CA SER A 200 -39.03 24.72 3.44
C SER A 200 -38.39 26.12 3.56
N LEU A 201 -37.16 26.21 4.11
CA LEU A 201 -36.51 27.49 4.39
C LEU A 201 -36.08 28.19 3.10
N GLN A 202 -36.66 29.36 2.84
CA GLN A 202 -36.21 30.23 1.76
C GLN A 202 -35.01 31.05 2.21
N ALA A 203 -33.81 30.55 1.91
CA ALA A 203 -32.57 31.21 2.23
C ALA A 203 -31.62 31.21 1.02
N ARG A 204 -30.85 32.28 0.88
CA ARG A 204 -29.77 32.39 -0.10
C ARG A 204 -28.42 32.29 0.60
N VAL A 205 -27.59 31.37 0.13
CA VAL A 205 -26.24 31.15 0.64
C VAL A 205 -25.27 31.88 -0.28
N VAL A 206 -24.44 32.76 0.28
CA VAL A 206 -23.39 33.50 -0.44
C VAL A 206 -22.03 33.13 0.15
N VAL A 207 -21.17 32.53 -0.66
CA VAL A 207 -19.88 31.96 -0.26
C VAL A 207 -18.78 32.39 -1.24
N PRO A 208 -17.51 32.39 -0.82
CA PRO A 208 -16.40 32.77 -1.70
C PRO A 208 -16.26 31.79 -2.88
N PRO A 209 -15.47 32.12 -3.91
CA PRO A 209 -15.07 31.14 -4.91
C PRO A 209 -14.34 29.95 -4.25
N PRO A 210 -14.36 28.75 -4.87
CA PRO A 210 -13.65 27.58 -4.36
C PRO A 210 -12.17 27.88 -4.11
N SER A 211 -11.69 27.61 -2.90
CA SER A 211 -10.33 27.90 -2.44
C SER A 211 -9.73 26.70 -1.71
N ALA A 212 -8.44 26.45 -1.91
CA ALA A 212 -7.68 25.40 -1.24
C ALA A 212 -7.41 25.69 0.26
N ASP A 213 -7.58 26.93 0.73
CA ASP A 213 -7.36 27.28 2.14
C ASP A 213 -8.38 26.57 3.05
N ILE A 214 -7.92 25.70 3.95
CA ILE A 214 -8.77 24.92 4.87
C ILE A 214 -9.13 25.65 6.18
N HIS A 215 -8.45 26.78 6.48
CA HIS A 215 -8.64 27.54 7.71
C HIS A 215 -9.46 28.81 7.48
N GLY A 216 -9.39 29.40 6.30
CA GLY A 216 -10.19 30.57 5.90
C GLY A 216 -11.54 30.21 5.28
N PHE A 217 -12.61 30.80 5.82
CA PHE A 217 -13.92 30.81 5.20
C PHE A 217 -14.75 31.99 5.72
N THR A 218 -15.26 32.82 4.81
CA THR A 218 -16.11 33.97 5.13
C THR A 218 -17.27 34.00 4.15
N GLY A 219 -18.46 33.61 4.60
CA GLY A 219 -19.69 33.63 3.82
C GLY A 219 -20.81 34.35 4.57
N ARG A 220 -22.01 34.31 4.01
CA ARG A 220 -23.23 34.79 4.67
C ARG A 220 -24.44 34.00 4.22
N LEU A 221 -25.40 33.87 5.13
CA LEU A 221 -26.73 33.32 4.90
C LEU A 221 -27.73 34.48 4.90
N GLU A 222 -28.44 34.66 3.80
CA GLU A 222 -29.48 35.67 3.62
C GLU A 222 -30.85 34.99 3.79
N LEU A 223 -31.52 35.25 4.90
CA LEU A 223 -32.86 34.71 5.22
C LEU A 223 -33.92 35.65 4.68
N ALA A 224 -34.91 35.12 3.96
CA ALA A 224 -36.06 35.91 3.53
C ALA A 224 -36.84 36.44 4.75
N PRO A 225 -37.38 37.67 4.69
CA PRO A 225 -38.19 38.22 5.77
C PRO A 225 -39.43 37.34 5.99
N THR A 226 -39.59 36.85 7.22
CA THR A 226 -40.76 36.06 7.61
C THR A 226 -41.96 37.00 7.74
N ASP A 227 -42.84 37.04 6.74
CA ASP A 227 -44.16 37.65 6.93
C ASP A 227 -44.90 36.87 8.04
N ALA A 228 -45.48 37.62 8.97
CA ALA A 228 -46.10 37.12 10.18
C ALA A 228 -47.08 35.96 9.92
N ILE A 229 -46.68 34.73 10.29
CA ILE A 229 -47.62 33.64 10.55
C ILE A 229 -47.71 33.49 12.07
N THR A 230 -48.80 34.06 12.57
CA THR A 230 -49.44 33.91 13.88
C THR A 230 -49.00 32.72 14.74
N GLY A 231 -48.55 33.06 15.96
CA GLY A 231 -49.05 32.37 17.16
C GLY A 231 -48.18 31.28 17.79
N SER A 232 -46.96 31.60 18.25
CA SER A 232 -46.47 31.24 19.59
C SER A 232 -45.05 31.78 19.79
N SER A 233 -44.90 32.58 20.84
CA SER A 233 -43.68 33.31 21.25
C SER A 233 -42.39 32.47 21.22
N PRO A 234 -41.28 32.99 20.66
CA PRO A 234 -39.95 32.60 21.09
C PRO A 234 -39.34 33.66 22.02
N LEU A 235 -38.65 33.16 23.04
CA LEU A 235 -37.96 33.93 24.06
C LEU A 235 -37.03 35.01 23.48
N SER A 236 -36.99 36.11 24.23
CA SER A 236 -36.19 37.32 24.05
C SER A 236 -34.76 37.08 23.52
N PRO A 237 -34.34 37.75 22.43
CA PRO A 237 -32.93 37.91 22.14
C PRO A 237 -32.36 39.03 23.03
N SER A 238 -31.36 38.70 23.85
CA SER A 238 -30.53 39.69 24.55
C SER A 238 -29.85 40.59 23.53
N ARG A 239 -30.46 41.75 23.30
CA ARG A 239 -30.00 42.82 22.41
C ARG A 239 -28.95 43.64 23.14
N HIS A 240 -27.66 43.43 22.86
CA HIS A 240 -26.64 44.45 23.10
C HIS A 240 -26.88 45.62 22.12
N LEU A 241 -27.64 46.60 22.58
CA LEU A 241 -27.95 47.84 21.88
C LEU A 241 -26.67 48.67 21.68
N ARG A 242 -26.18 48.72 20.44
CA ARG A 242 -25.38 49.86 19.96
C ARG A 242 -26.35 51.00 19.67
N ARG A 243 -26.42 51.95 20.61
CA ARG A 243 -27.20 53.19 20.49
C ARG A 243 -26.63 54.04 19.34
N VAL A 244 -27.38 54.17 18.25
CA VAL A 244 -27.20 55.26 17.29
C VAL A 244 -28.51 56.05 17.31
N SER A 245 -28.38 57.32 17.67
CA SER A 245 -29.45 58.31 17.72
C SER A 245 -29.87 58.77 16.33
N SER A 246 -31.16 59.08 16.21
CA SER A 246 -31.84 59.90 15.20
C SER A 246 -32.44 59.19 13.99
N GLY A 247 -33.78 59.25 13.92
CA GLY A 247 -34.52 59.46 12.67
C GLY A 247 -35.18 58.25 12.03
N THR A 248 -36.52 58.25 12.06
CA THR A 248 -37.43 57.60 11.10
C THR A 248 -37.62 56.09 11.23
N ILE A 249 -38.82 55.69 11.68
CA ILE A 249 -39.33 54.32 11.59
C ILE A 249 -39.69 54.05 10.12
N ALA A 250 -38.74 53.54 9.36
CA ALA A 250 -39.03 52.84 8.11
C ALA A 250 -39.25 51.36 8.49
N ALA A 251 -40.45 50.82 8.18
CA ALA A 251 -40.68 49.39 8.19
C ALA A 251 -39.73 48.76 7.16
N SER A 252 -38.61 48.22 7.63
CA SER A 252 -37.59 47.66 6.75
C SER A 252 -37.95 46.22 6.40
N ASN A 253 -38.26 45.98 5.13
CA ASN A 253 -38.10 44.69 4.46
C ASN A 253 -36.61 44.30 4.42
N ALA A 254 -35.92 44.33 5.57
CA ALA A 254 -34.51 44.03 5.66
C ALA A 254 -34.34 42.51 5.69
N VAL A 255 -33.70 41.98 4.65
CA VAL A 255 -33.19 40.61 4.61
C VAL A 255 -32.31 40.39 5.85
N ASN A 256 -32.60 39.36 6.64
CA ASN A 256 -31.77 39.03 7.79
C ASN A 256 -30.50 38.33 7.30
N VAL A 257 -29.34 38.92 7.58
CA VAL A 257 -28.04 38.45 7.07
C VAL A 257 -27.22 37.89 8.24
N VAL A 258 -26.95 36.60 8.20
CA VAL A 258 -26.16 35.88 9.21
C VAL A 258 -24.76 35.60 8.66
N PRO A 259 -23.68 36.04 9.32
CA PRO A 259 -22.32 35.74 8.86
C PRO A 259 -21.98 34.27 9.07
N LEU A 260 -21.25 33.68 8.10
CA LEU A 260 -20.73 32.32 8.17
C LEU A 260 -19.20 32.37 8.27
N THR A 261 -18.64 31.66 9.25
CA THR A 261 -17.20 31.51 9.42
C THR A 261 -16.78 30.06 9.23
N VAL A 262 -15.48 29.79 9.31
CA VAL A 262 -14.92 28.42 9.30
C VAL A 262 -15.58 27.51 10.34
N ASP A 263 -16.02 28.05 11.48
CA ASP A 263 -16.66 27.27 12.55
C ASP A 263 -18.03 26.71 12.15
N ASN A 264 -18.66 27.28 11.12
CA ASN A 264 -19.91 26.81 10.58
C ASN A 264 -19.74 25.78 9.46
N THR A 265 -18.54 25.26 9.22
CA THR A 265 -18.26 24.43 8.03
C THR A 265 -17.85 23.00 8.33
N LEU A 266 -18.23 22.12 7.42
CA LEU A 266 -17.86 20.72 7.35
C LEU A 266 -17.22 20.46 5.99
N TRP A 267 -15.90 20.25 5.96
CA TRP A 267 -15.18 19.99 4.72
C TRP A 267 -15.38 18.55 4.23
N GLY A 268 -15.43 18.34 2.92
CA GLY A 268 -15.52 17.01 2.33
C GLY A 268 -14.38 16.11 2.81
N GLY A 269 -14.71 14.89 3.23
CA GLY A 269 -13.76 13.90 3.75
C GLY A 269 -13.52 13.94 5.25
N VAL A 270 -14.00 14.96 5.98
CA VAL A 270 -13.97 14.93 7.45
C VAL A 270 -14.97 13.92 8.00
N ARG A 271 -14.69 13.37 9.18
CA ARG A 271 -15.58 12.40 9.83
C ARG A 271 -16.25 12.99 11.05
N LEU A 272 -17.57 12.81 11.18
CA LEU A 272 -18.33 13.22 12.35
C LEU A 272 -18.05 12.28 13.54
N ARG A 273 -17.93 12.86 14.74
CA ARG A 273 -17.71 12.15 16.01
C ARG A 273 -18.57 12.76 17.12
N MET A 274 -19.85 12.52 17.10
CA MET A 274 -20.80 13.13 18.03
C MET A 274 -22.01 12.23 18.28
N SER A 275 -22.62 12.33 19.46
CA SER A 275 -23.85 11.60 19.76
C SER A 275 -25.05 12.34 19.18
N GLY A 276 -25.46 12.01 17.94
CA GLY A 276 -26.63 12.63 17.30
C GLY A 276 -26.61 12.66 15.78
N SER A 277 -27.27 13.68 15.23
CA SER A 277 -27.32 13.95 13.79
C SER A 277 -27.12 15.44 13.51
N VAL A 278 -26.60 15.74 12.31
CA VAL A 278 -26.43 17.12 11.84
C VAL A 278 -27.17 17.33 10.53
N LEU A 279 -27.71 18.53 10.36
CA LEU A 279 -28.25 19.02 9.10
C LEU A 279 -27.27 20.04 8.53
N CYS A 280 -26.80 19.81 7.32
CA CYS A 280 -25.84 20.69 6.66
C CYS A 280 -26.22 20.92 5.19
N CYS A 281 -25.97 22.13 4.69
CA CYS A 281 -26.19 22.50 3.29
C CYS A 281 -24.89 22.39 2.50
N VAL A 282 -24.93 21.70 1.36
CA VAL A 282 -23.78 21.51 0.48
C VAL A 282 -23.45 22.82 -0.26
N THR A 283 -22.19 23.25 -0.21
CA THR A 283 -21.69 24.49 -0.82
C THR A 283 -20.76 24.26 -2.01
N TYR A 284 -19.86 23.27 -1.93
CA TYR A 284 -18.94 22.88 -3.01
C TYR A 284 -18.91 21.37 -3.19
N THR A 285 -18.86 20.92 -4.44
CA THR A 285 -18.97 19.51 -4.83
C THR A 285 -17.83 19.09 -5.77
N ALA A 286 -17.54 17.78 -5.81
CA ALA A 286 -16.53 17.18 -6.70
C ALA A 286 -15.18 17.94 -6.69
N GLY A 287 -14.75 18.44 -7.85
CA GLY A 287 -13.45 19.08 -8.04
C GLY A 287 -13.30 20.45 -7.36
N GLU A 288 -14.39 20.99 -6.81
CA GLU A 288 -14.40 22.30 -6.14
C GLU A 288 -14.25 22.19 -4.62
N THR A 289 -14.33 20.98 -4.06
CA THR A 289 -14.14 20.77 -2.63
C THR A 289 -12.71 21.10 -2.21
N LYS A 290 -12.51 21.56 -0.97
CA LYS A 290 -11.17 21.84 -0.42
C LYS A 290 -10.26 20.62 -0.48
N LEU A 291 -10.80 19.43 -0.21
CA LEU A 291 -10.07 18.17 -0.35
C LEU A 291 -9.61 17.92 -1.79
N ALA A 292 -10.46 18.18 -2.79
CA ALA A 292 -10.10 18.00 -4.19
C ALA A 292 -9.12 19.07 -4.69
N LEU A 293 -9.23 20.31 -4.23
CA LEU A 293 -8.31 21.40 -4.59
C LEU A 293 -6.90 21.19 -4.00
N ASN A 294 -6.81 20.60 -2.82
CA ASN A 294 -5.53 20.18 -2.22
C ASN A 294 -4.99 18.86 -2.77
N LYS A 295 -5.79 18.13 -3.56
CA LYS A 295 -5.36 16.90 -4.19
C LYS A 295 -4.41 17.19 -5.34
N ALA A 296 -3.12 16.97 -5.12
CA ALA A 296 -2.14 17.01 -6.19
C ALA A 296 -2.54 16.04 -7.31
N LYS A 297 -2.47 16.50 -8.57
CA LYS A 297 -2.54 15.58 -9.73
C LYS A 297 -1.41 14.57 -9.55
N PRO A 298 -1.68 13.26 -9.38
CA PRO A 298 -0.64 12.32 -9.02
C PRO A 298 0.43 12.29 -10.11
N PRO A 299 1.66 12.79 -9.87
CA PRO A 299 2.72 12.68 -10.85
C PRO A 299 3.09 11.20 -10.98
N LYS A 300 3.60 10.80 -12.15
CA LYS A 300 4.22 9.47 -12.28
C LYS A 300 5.49 9.48 -11.44
N LYS A 301 5.42 8.93 -10.23
CA LYS A 301 6.58 8.82 -9.32
C LYS A 301 7.60 7.89 -9.95
N TRP A 302 8.75 8.42 -10.35
CA TRP A 302 9.88 7.62 -10.82
C TRP A 302 10.70 7.20 -9.61
N THR A 303 11.19 5.96 -9.63
CA THR A 303 12.14 5.55 -8.61
C THR A 303 13.49 6.23 -8.87
N LYS A 304 14.29 6.44 -7.83
CA LYS A 304 15.68 6.91 -8.03
C LYS A 304 16.49 5.94 -8.90
N SER A 305 16.20 4.63 -8.85
CA SER A 305 16.76 3.66 -9.80
C SER A 305 16.42 3.97 -11.24
N ASP A 306 15.17 4.36 -11.55
CA ASP A 306 14.80 4.72 -12.93
C ASP A 306 15.67 5.90 -13.42
N SER A 307 15.95 6.87 -12.55
CA SER A 307 16.81 8.02 -12.88
C SER A 307 18.28 7.63 -13.05
N LEU A 308 18.82 6.78 -12.18
CA LEU A 308 20.19 6.27 -12.29
C LEU A 308 20.35 5.41 -13.55
N LEU A 309 19.42 4.49 -13.79
CA LEU A 309 19.38 3.67 -14.99
C LEU A 309 19.33 4.55 -16.25
N GLN A 310 18.53 5.62 -16.23
CA GLN A 310 18.48 6.58 -17.33
C GLN A 310 19.82 7.28 -17.57
N LYS A 311 20.52 7.73 -16.52
CA LYS A 311 21.86 8.34 -16.64
C LYS A 311 22.88 7.36 -17.21
N TRP A 312 22.91 6.13 -16.70
CA TRP A 312 23.82 5.08 -17.20
C TRP A 312 23.48 4.66 -18.63
N THR A 313 22.20 4.58 -18.99
CA THR A 313 21.77 4.30 -20.38
C THR A 313 22.29 5.38 -21.32
N ILE A 314 22.19 6.66 -20.96
CA ILE A 314 22.73 7.78 -21.75
C ILE A 314 24.25 7.68 -21.84
N PHE A 315 24.93 7.39 -20.73
CA PHE A 315 26.39 7.23 -20.72
C PHE A 315 26.84 6.08 -21.64
N ILE A 316 26.24 4.90 -21.51
CA ILE A 316 26.56 3.73 -22.36
C ILE A 316 26.22 4.02 -23.81
N PHE A 317 25.13 4.73 -24.10
CA PHE A 317 24.78 5.16 -25.45
C PHE A 317 25.86 6.07 -26.08
N LEU A 318 26.38 7.04 -25.32
CA LEU A 318 27.47 7.90 -25.78
C LEU A 318 28.78 7.11 -26.00
N LEU A 319 29.09 6.19 -25.08
CA LEU A 319 30.23 5.28 -25.23
C LEU A 319 30.07 4.38 -26.46
N GLN A 320 28.87 3.88 -26.73
CA GLN A 320 28.55 3.06 -27.89
C GLN A 320 28.83 3.82 -29.18
N TRP A 321 28.44 5.10 -29.28
CA TRP A 321 28.78 5.93 -30.43
C TRP A 321 30.29 6.13 -30.61
N ALA A 322 31.03 6.34 -29.53
CA ALA A 322 32.49 6.44 -29.59
C ALA A 322 33.14 5.13 -30.10
N LEU A 323 32.68 3.99 -29.61
CA LEU A 323 33.14 2.67 -30.07
C LEU A 323 32.77 2.41 -31.54
N VAL A 324 31.57 2.82 -31.96
CA VAL A 324 31.13 2.72 -33.36
C VAL A 324 32.06 3.52 -34.27
N LEU A 325 32.42 4.75 -33.91
CA LEU A 325 33.37 5.55 -34.70
C LEU A 325 34.74 4.87 -34.77
N ALA A 326 35.27 4.40 -33.64
CA ALA A 326 36.56 3.72 -33.57
C ALA A 326 36.58 2.45 -34.42
N PHE A 327 35.57 1.57 -34.28
CA PHE A 327 35.49 0.33 -35.05
C PHE A 327 35.20 0.55 -36.53
N SER A 328 34.48 1.62 -36.89
CA SER A 328 34.26 1.95 -38.30
C SER A 328 35.54 2.39 -38.99
N ILE A 329 36.33 3.25 -38.35
CA ILE A 329 37.62 3.71 -38.88
C ILE A 329 38.59 2.53 -38.98
N LEU A 330 38.74 1.78 -37.89
CA LEU A 330 39.65 0.64 -37.84
C LEU A 330 39.23 -0.46 -38.81
N GLY A 331 37.94 -0.77 -38.88
CA GLY A 331 37.39 -1.77 -39.80
C GLY A 331 37.62 -1.40 -41.26
N THR A 332 37.41 -0.13 -41.62
CA THR A 332 37.66 0.36 -42.99
C THR A 332 39.15 0.33 -43.33
N ALA A 333 40.02 0.78 -42.42
CA ALA A 333 41.47 0.79 -42.62
C ALA A 333 42.06 -0.63 -42.70
N LEU A 334 41.53 -1.56 -41.91
CA LEU A 334 41.97 -2.96 -41.95
C LEU A 334 41.46 -3.66 -43.22
N GLN A 335 40.20 -3.40 -43.61
CA GLN A 335 39.63 -3.93 -44.84
C GLN A 335 40.45 -3.48 -46.05
N SER A 336 40.79 -2.19 -46.16
CA SER A 336 41.59 -1.69 -47.29
C SER A 336 43.00 -2.29 -47.33
N SER A 337 43.60 -2.61 -46.17
CA SER A 337 44.93 -3.24 -46.11
C SER A 337 44.93 -4.74 -46.37
N LEU A 338 43.81 -5.44 -46.14
CA LEU A 338 43.71 -6.90 -46.26
C LEU A 338 43.00 -7.37 -47.54
N GLN A 339 42.29 -6.48 -48.23
CA GLN A 339 41.46 -6.80 -49.39
C GLN A 339 42.25 -7.55 -50.47
N ASP A 340 43.51 -7.16 -50.72
CA ASP A 340 44.38 -7.80 -51.71
C ASP A 340 44.73 -9.26 -51.35
N GLY A 341 44.73 -9.61 -50.05
CA GLY A 341 45.01 -10.96 -49.56
C GLY A 341 43.77 -11.86 -49.41
N GLN A 342 42.56 -11.31 -49.53
CA GLN A 342 41.29 -11.97 -49.21
C GLN A 342 40.37 -12.10 -50.43
N TRP A 343 40.92 -12.56 -51.56
CA TRP A 343 40.22 -12.68 -52.84
C TRP A 343 38.94 -13.55 -52.79
N TYR A 344 38.85 -14.49 -51.85
CA TYR A 344 37.71 -15.39 -51.69
C TYR A 344 36.50 -14.76 -50.98
N LEU A 345 36.65 -13.58 -50.36
CA LEU A 345 35.59 -12.92 -49.57
C LEU A 345 34.67 -11.99 -50.38
N TYR A 346 34.86 -11.91 -51.71
CA TYR A 346 34.05 -11.14 -52.67
C TYR A 346 33.53 -9.81 -52.10
N TYR A 347 34.41 -8.82 -52.04
CA TYR A 347 34.03 -7.45 -51.73
C TYR A 347 33.40 -6.81 -52.98
N GLU A 348 32.11 -6.45 -52.93
CA GLU A 348 31.47 -5.67 -54.00
C GLU A 348 32.18 -4.32 -54.12
N ASN A 349 32.93 -4.14 -55.22
CA ASN A 349 33.69 -2.92 -55.50
C ASN A 349 32.80 -1.71 -55.87
N ASP A 350 31.51 -1.93 -56.13
CA ASP A 350 30.49 -0.90 -56.44
C ASP A 350 29.63 -0.54 -55.21
N GLN A 351 30.22 -0.48 -54.02
CA GLN A 351 29.50 0.08 -52.88
C GLN A 351 29.37 1.59 -53.04
N ASP A 352 28.12 2.06 -53.18
CA ASP A 352 27.77 3.48 -53.25
C ASP A 352 28.54 4.31 -52.22
N MET A 353 28.87 5.56 -52.58
CA MET A 353 29.63 6.52 -51.75
C MET A 353 29.12 6.67 -50.30
N TRP A 354 27.85 6.38 -50.06
CA TRP A 354 27.20 6.46 -48.75
C TRP A 354 27.31 5.18 -47.91
N TYR A 355 27.69 4.03 -48.48
CA TYR A 355 27.68 2.74 -47.78
C TYR A 355 28.70 2.69 -46.64
N THR A 356 29.97 3.02 -46.93
CA THR A 356 31.07 3.03 -45.94
C THR A 356 30.81 4.01 -44.77
N PRO A 357 30.43 5.29 -44.99
CA PRO A 357 30.20 6.23 -43.89
C PRO A 357 28.88 6.04 -43.13
N LEU A 358 27.92 5.26 -43.65
CA LEU A 358 26.60 5.10 -43.04
C LEU A 358 26.30 3.66 -42.59
N VAL A 359 26.44 2.67 -43.47
CA VAL A 359 26.03 1.28 -43.22
C VAL A 359 26.99 0.58 -42.28
N ILE A 360 28.31 0.72 -42.48
CA ILE A 360 29.32 0.08 -41.63
C ILE A 360 29.22 0.56 -40.16
N PRO A 361 29.14 1.87 -39.87
CA PRO A 361 28.90 2.34 -38.50
C PRO A 361 27.60 1.82 -37.90
N LEU A 362 26.50 1.83 -38.66
CA LEU A 362 25.22 1.34 -38.15
C LEU A 362 25.23 -0.17 -37.87
N ARG A 363 25.98 -0.98 -38.65
CA ARG A 363 26.21 -2.41 -38.36
C ARG A 363 26.94 -2.61 -37.03
N PHE A 364 28.03 -1.87 -36.79
CA PHE A 364 28.72 -1.90 -35.50
C PHE A 364 27.84 -1.40 -34.35
N PHE A 365 27.00 -0.38 -34.61
CA PHE A 365 26.05 0.11 -33.61
C PHE A 365 25.05 -0.97 -33.22
N LEU A 366 24.47 -1.67 -34.20
CA LEU A 366 23.53 -2.76 -33.94
C LEU A 366 24.20 -3.96 -33.27
N LEU A 367 25.44 -4.29 -33.61
CA LEU A 367 26.21 -5.33 -32.92
C LEU A 367 26.47 -4.97 -31.46
N GLY A 368 26.79 -3.69 -31.19
CA GLY A 368 26.99 -3.14 -29.85
C GLY A 368 25.70 -2.92 -29.04
N SER A 369 24.52 -3.19 -29.62
CA SER A 369 23.23 -3.00 -28.93
C SER A 369 23.04 -3.89 -27.70
N LEU A 370 23.83 -4.97 -27.58
CA LEU A 370 23.86 -5.87 -26.42
C LEU A 370 24.46 -5.21 -25.15
N CYS A 371 25.17 -4.09 -25.29
CA CYS A 371 25.73 -3.33 -24.16
C CYS A 371 24.65 -2.78 -23.23
N ILE A 372 23.42 -2.58 -23.74
CA ILE A 372 22.26 -2.16 -22.94
C ILE A 372 21.23 -3.30 -23.00
N PRO A 373 21.27 -4.28 -22.08
CA PRO A 373 20.37 -5.42 -22.12
C PRO A 373 18.93 -4.99 -21.83
N ILE A 374 18.00 -5.48 -22.67
CA ILE A 374 16.55 -5.24 -22.53
C ILE A 374 16.02 -5.72 -21.17
N SER A 375 16.68 -6.73 -20.58
CA SER A 375 16.35 -7.29 -19.26
C SER A 375 16.58 -6.34 -18.08
N PHE A 376 17.31 -5.22 -18.23
CA PHE A 376 17.39 -4.21 -17.17
C PHE A 376 16.04 -3.57 -16.82
N LYS A 377 15.02 -3.80 -17.65
CA LYS A 377 13.65 -3.32 -17.44
C LYS A 377 12.85 -4.17 -16.43
N VAL A 378 13.49 -4.81 -15.44
CA VAL A 378 12.78 -5.44 -14.31
C VAL A 378 12.70 -4.43 -13.15
N PRO A 379 11.54 -3.81 -12.90
CA PRO A 379 11.40 -2.83 -11.84
C PRO A 379 11.48 -3.49 -10.45
N PRO A 380 11.94 -2.79 -9.40
CA PRO A 380 11.88 -3.27 -8.01
C PRO A 380 10.48 -3.72 -7.55
N SER A 381 9.40 -3.22 -8.19
CA SER A 381 8.04 -3.69 -7.93
C SER A 381 7.80 -5.17 -8.30
N PHE A 382 8.68 -5.76 -9.10
CA PHE A 382 8.69 -7.20 -9.36
C PHE A 382 9.06 -7.98 -8.09
N ILE A 383 9.98 -7.45 -7.26
CA ILE A 383 10.34 -8.03 -5.97
C ILE A 383 9.14 -7.98 -5.03
N GLN A 384 8.42 -6.85 -4.99
CA GLN A 384 7.17 -6.74 -4.22
C GLN A 384 6.13 -7.77 -4.67
N GLY A 385 5.85 -7.87 -5.98
CA GLY A 385 4.87 -8.83 -6.50
C GLY A 385 5.30 -10.30 -6.37
N ALA A 386 6.58 -10.59 -6.19
CA ALA A 386 7.08 -11.91 -5.85
C ALA A 386 6.87 -12.22 -4.36
N VAL A 387 7.06 -11.24 -3.47
CA VAL A 387 6.84 -11.40 -2.03
C VAL A 387 5.37 -11.39 -1.64
N ASP A 388 4.49 -10.67 -2.35
CA ASP A 388 3.04 -10.72 -2.13
C ASP A 388 2.44 -12.14 -2.30
N LYS A 389 3.20 -13.08 -2.90
CA LYS A 389 2.84 -14.49 -3.03
C LYS A 389 3.28 -15.36 -1.84
N ILE A 390 4.07 -14.81 -0.93
CA ILE A 390 4.62 -15.49 0.25
C ILE A 390 3.76 -15.06 1.44
N ASP A 391 2.97 -16.00 1.96
CA ASP A 391 2.05 -15.73 3.07
C ASP A 391 2.80 -15.30 4.34
N GLY A 392 2.32 -14.23 4.98
CA GLY A 392 2.89 -13.68 6.22
C GLY A 392 4.19 -12.87 6.06
N MET A 393 4.63 -12.54 4.84
CA MET A 393 5.81 -11.70 4.61
C MET A 393 5.44 -10.37 3.96
N GLU A 394 5.84 -9.28 4.57
CA GLU A 394 5.68 -7.93 4.02
C GLU A 394 7.07 -7.32 3.78
N VAL A 395 7.23 -6.63 2.65
CA VAL A 395 8.44 -5.83 2.35
C VAL A 395 8.05 -4.38 2.23
N GLY A 396 8.87 -3.50 2.80
CA GLY A 396 8.68 -2.06 2.77
C GLY A 396 10.00 -1.32 2.96
N ASN A 397 9.94 0.01 2.91
CA ASN A 397 11.05 0.92 3.25
C ASN A 397 12.33 0.70 2.42
N PHE A 398 12.16 0.54 1.11
CA PHE A 398 13.29 0.40 0.18
C PHE A 398 14.16 1.66 0.16
N THR A 399 15.44 1.51 0.50
CA THR A 399 16.46 2.55 0.37
C THR A 399 17.60 2.00 -0.48
N PHE A 400 18.23 2.86 -1.28
CA PHE A 400 19.43 2.46 -2.02
C PHE A 400 20.62 2.43 -1.08
N SER A 401 21.38 1.33 -1.13
CA SER A 401 22.69 1.19 -0.52
C SER A 401 23.70 0.92 -1.63
N ASP A 402 24.85 1.58 -1.56
CA ASP A 402 26.03 1.33 -2.38
C ASP A 402 26.81 0.09 -1.91
N LYS A 403 26.47 -0.45 -0.73
CA LYS A 403 27.05 -1.68 -0.17
C LYS A 403 26.18 -2.89 -0.44
N PRO A 404 26.75 -4.02 -0.94
CA PRO A 404 26.01 -5.27 -1.06
C PRO A 404 25.65 -5.81 0.32
N LEU A 405 24.46 -6.40 0.45
CA LEU A 405 24.05 -7.11 1.66
C LEU A 405 24.95 -8.32 1.90
N SER A 406 25.57 -8.35 3.07
CA SER A 406 26.46 -9.40 3.56
C SER A 406 25.94 -9.98 4.88
N LEU A 407 26.40 -11.19 5.21
CA LEU A 407 26.01 -11.86 6.44
C LEU A 407 26.57 -11.07 7.64
N GLY A 408 25.67 -10.40 8.38
CA GLY A 408 26.05 -9.52 9.50
C GLY A 408 25.43 -8.13 9.42
N ASP A 409 24.95 -7.70 8.25
CA ASP A 409 24.37 -6.36 8.02
C ASP A 409 22.94 -6.17 8.58
N SER A 410 22.45 -7.15 9.35
CA SER A 410 21.16 -7.06 10.02
C SER A 410 21.35 -6.35 11.36
N ASP A 411 21.02 -5.05 11.43
CA ASP A 411 21.09 -4.25 12.66
C ASP A 411 20.26 -4.82 13.82
N GLY A 412 19.25 -5.63 13.51
CA GLY A 412 18.47 -6.37 14.50
C GLY A 412 17.05 -6.63 14.03
N ASN A 413 16.26 -7.25 14.90
CA ASN A 413 14.84 -7.51 14.66
C ASN A 413 14.00 -6.68 15.64
N ARG A 414 12.90 -6.08 15.16
CA ARG A 414 11.91 -5.39 16.00
C ARG A 414 10.71 -6.31 16.21
N PHE A 415 10.38 -6.58 17.48
CA PHE A 415 9.24 -7.43 17.84
C PHE A 415 8.18 -6.63 18.60
N GLY A 416 6.92 -6.79 18.22
CA GLY A 416 5.78 -6.42 19.06
C GLY A 416 5.39 -7.62 19.93
N ILE A 417 5.51 -7.50 21.26
CA ILE A 417 5.16 -8.57 22.18
C ILE A 417 3.78 -8.28 22.77
N VAL A 418 2.83 -9.19 22.55
CA VAL A 418 1.49 -9.11 23.14
C VAL A 418 1.38 -10.12 24.28
N LEU A 419 1.28 -9.63 25.51
CA LEU A 419 1.00 -10.47 26.68
C LEU A 419 -0.50 -10.77 26.74
N ARG A 420 -0.86 -12.05 26.81
CA ARG A 420 -2.26 -12.52 26.91
C ARG A 420 -2.49 -13.19 28.26
N SER A 421 -3.76 -13.26 28.68
CA SER A 421 -4.17 -13.93 29.92
C SER A 421 -3.49 -13.39 31.19
N ILE A 422 -3.37 -12.07 31.29
CA ILE A 422 -2.82 -11.42 32.48
C ILE A 422 -3.81 -11.54 33.64
N THR A 423 -3.34 -12.03 34.78
CA THR A 423 -4.15 -12.11 36.01
C THR A 423 -4.56 -10.69 36.45
N PRO A 424 -5.86 -10.42 36.67
CA PRO A 424 -6.32 -9.12 37.17
C PRO A 424 -5.61 -8.77 38.49
N GLY A 425 -4.91 -7.64 38.54
CA GLY A 425 -4.15 -7.18 39.72
C GLY A 425 -2.63 -7.17 39.56
N LYS A 426 -2.06 -7.90 38.58
CA LYS A 426 -0.60 -7.94 38.35
C LYS A 426 -0.06 -6.89 37.36
N VAL A 427 -0.92 -6.02 36.85
CA VAL A 427 -0.55 -5.04 35.81
C VAL A 427 0.55 -4.09 36.30
N ASN A 428 0.46 -3.61 37.53
CA ASN A 428 1.46 -2.71 38.11
C ASN A 428 2.80 -3.40 38.35
N GLU A 429 2.79 -4.67 38.76
CA GLU A 429 3.99 -5.51 38.90
C GLU A 429 4.67 -5.73 37.54
N ILE A 430 3.89 -5.99 36.49
CA ILE A 430 4.40 -6.15 35.12
C ILE A 430 5.04 -4.86 34.63
N LEU A 431 4.40 -3.70 34.85
CA LEU A 431 4.97 -2.41 34.46
C LEU A 431 6.29 -2.11 35.19
N ALA A 432 6.36 -2.41 36.50
CA ALA A 432 7.58 -2.26 37.28
C ALA A 432 8.70 -3.21 36.77
N ASN A 433 8.37 -4.46 36.45
CA ASN A 433 9.32 -5.41 35.90
C ASN A 433 9.81 -5.01 34.50
N ILE A 434 8.95 -4.44 33.65
CA ILE A 434 9.36 -3.89 32.34
C ILE A 434 10.35 -2.74 32.51
N GLN A 435 10.15 -1.88 33.50
CA GLN A 435 11.09 -0.81 33.80
C GLN A 435 12.44 -1.36 34.27
N SER A 436 12.43 -2.38 35.15
CA SER A 436 13.66 -3.08 35.54
C SER A 436 14.37 -3.68 34.34
N ILE A 437 13.68 -4.37 33.43
CA ILE A 437 14.27 -4.92 32.20
C ILE A 437 14.89 -3.82 31.32
N ARG A 438 14.32 -2.61 31.32
CA ARG A 438 14.87 -1.46 30.57
C ARG A 438 16.16 -0.92 31.20
N GLU A 439 16.27 -0.95 32.52
CA GLU A 439 17.42 -0.41 33.27
C GLU A 439 18.57 -1.42 33.39
N THR A 440 18.26 -2.69 33.68
CA THR A 440 19.25 -3.75 33.95
C THR A 440 19.38 -4.76 32.82
N GLY A 441 18.52 -4.72 31.81
CA GLY A 441 18.48 -5.71 30.74
C GLY A 441 17.81 -7.02 31.17
N PHE A 442 18.00 -8.07 30.37
CA PHE A 442 17.53 -9.43 30.69
C PHE A 442 18.59 -10.45 30.28
N VAL A 443 18.57 -11.62 30.92
CA VAL A 443 19.47 -12.72 30.54
C VAL A 443 19.12 -13.19 29.14
N ASN A 444 20.07 -13.07 28.21
CA ASN A 444 19.88 -13.50 26.84
C ASN A 444 19.88 -15.02 26.74
N TYR A 445 18.68 -15.62 26.74
CA TYR A 445 18.52 -17.04 26.49
C TYR A 445 18.91 -17.36 25.05
N PHE A 446 19.80 -18.34 24.88
CA PHE A 446 20.27 -18.76 23.58
C PHE A 446 19.16 -19.42 22.78
N GLY A 447 18.83 -18.84 21.63
CA GLY A 447 18.12 -19.52 20.56
C GLY A 447 16.62 -19.75 20.75
N LEU A 448 15.95 -19.24 21.79
CA LEU A 448 14.48 -19.38 21.92
C LEU A 448 13.72 -18.81 20.71
N GLN A 449 14.28 -17.80 20.05
CA GLN A 449 13.69 -17.11 18.91
C GLN A 449 13.98 -17.74 17.55
N ARG A 450 15.09 -18.48 17.42
CA ARG A 450 15.50 -19.17 16.17
C ARG A 450 14.98 -20.60 16.09
N PHE A 451 14.72 -21.21 17.24
CA PHE A 451 14.20 -22.56 17.34
C PHE A 451 12.78 -22.45 17.86
N GLY A 452 11.83 -22.32 16.92
CA GLY A 452 10.41 -22.27 17.27
C GLY A 452 10.08 -23.38 18.25
N THR A 453 9.40 -23.03 19.35
CA THR A 453 8.61 -23.98 20.11
C THR A 453 7.47 -24.40 19.20
N SER A 454 7.69 -25.42 18.35
CA SER A 454 6.55 -26.12 17.77
C SER A 454 5.70 -26.59 18.95
N GLU A 455 4.45 -26.15 18.98
CA GLU A 455 3.50 -26.35 20.09
C GLU A 455 3.37 -27.84 20.47
N LEU A 456 3.75 -28.74 19.55
CA LEU A 456 3.67 -30.19 19.66
C LEU A 456 4.98 -30.90 20.04
N VAL A 457 6.14 -30.39 19.60
CA VAL A 457 7.46 -31.03 19.83
C VAL A 457 8.57 -29.97 19.96
N PRO A 458 9.25 -29.89 21.10
CA PRO A 458 10.40 -29.02 21.25
C PRO A 458 11.57 -29.41 20.33
N THR A 459 12.05 -28.46 19.53
CA THR A 459 13.12 -28.65 18.52
C THR A 459 14.43 -29.22 19.09
N HIS A 460 14.75 -28.95 20.36
CA HIS A 460 15.93 -29.49 21.03
C HIS A 460 15.87 -31.01 21.25
N GLN A 461 14.68 -31.62 21.31
CA GLN A 461 14.53 -33.07 21.46
C GLN A 461 14.94 -33.81 20.19
N ILE A 462 14.70 -33.21 19.01
CA ILE A 462 15.18 -33.73 17.73
C ILE A 462 16.70 -33.72 17.72
N GLY A 463 17.33 -32.60 18.13
CA GLY A 463 18.78 -32.50 18.25
C GLY A 463 19.39 -33.52 19.20
N LEU A 464 18.77 -33.72 20.37
CA LEU A 464 19.18 -34.73 21.34
C LEU A 464 19.09 -36.16 20.76
N ALA A 465 18.01 -36.50 20.08
CA ALA A 465 17.84 -37.81 19.46
C ALA A 465 18.90 -38.07 18.38
N ILE A 466 19.25 -37.05 17.59
CA ILE A 466 20.35 -37.11 16.61
C ILE A 466 21.70 -37.34 17.31
N LEU A 467 21.98 -36.59 18.38
CA LEU A 467 23.22 -36.72 19.17
C LEU A 467 23.39 -38.11 19.80
N LEU A 468 22.29 -38.69 20.28
CA LEU A 468 22.28 -40.02 20.89
C LEU A 468 22.26 -41.16 19.85
N GLY A 469 22.27 -40.84 18.55
CA GLY A 469 22.23 -41.83 17.47
C GLY A 469 20.87 -42.51 17.28
N ARG A 470 19.79 -42.00 17.90
CA ARG A 470 18.42 -42.51 17.81
C ARG A 470 17.70 -41.86 16.63
N PHE A 471 18.09 -42.22 15.41
CA PHE A 471 17.65 -41.55 14.19
C PHE A 471 16.18 -41.81 13.85
N LYS A 472 15.62 -42.97 14.22
CA LYS A 472 14.19 -43.30 14.09
C LYS A 472 13.34 -42.36 14.93
N ASP A 473 13.74 -42.16 16.18
CA ASP A 473 13.07 -41.23 17.10
C ASP A 473 13.20 -39.80 16.59
N ALA A 474 14.39 -39.40 16.13
CA ALA A 474 14.62 -38.09 15.54
C ALA A 474 13.72 -37.83 14.32
N LEU A 475 13.56 -38.83 13.45
CA LEU A 475 12.71 -38.76 12.26
C LEU A 475 11.22 -38.64 12.65
N ALA A 476 10.78 -39.42 13.63
CA ALA A 476 9.41 -39.35 14.15
C ALA A 476 9.11 -37.98 14.77
N LEU A 477 10.02 -37.46 15.59
CA LEU A 477 9.91 -36.13 16.21
C LEU A 477 9.93 -35.02 15.15
N TYR A 478 10.76 -35.14 14.12
CA TYR A 478 10.80 -34.18 13.00
C TYR A 478 9.48 -34.15 12.23
N ILE A 479 8.94 -35.32 11.86
CA ILE A 479 7.64 -35.44 11.16
C ILE A 479 6.52 -34.82 12.00
N LYS A 480 6.51 -35.10 13.31
CA LYS A 480 5.53 -34.54 14.25
C LYS A 480 5.66 -33.01 14.41
N SER A 481 6.89 -32.49 14.42
CA SER A 481 7.16 -31.04 14.53
C SER A 481 6.75 -30.23 13.31
N SER A 482 6.73 -30.85 12.12
CA SER A 482 6.47 -30.20 10.82
C SER A 482 4.97 -30.03 10.50
N ALA A 483 4.06 -30.50 11.35
CA ALA A 483 2.61 -30.36 11.14
C ALA A 483 2.12 -28.97 11.60
N HIS A 484 1.65 -28.13 10.67
CA HIS A 484 1.07 -26.80 10.97
C HIS A 484 -0.21 -26.55 10.16
N GLY A 485 -1.17 -25.80 10.75
CA GLY A 485 -2.37 -25.33 10.06
C GLY A 485 -3.38 -26.43 9.68
N LYS A 486 -3.97 -26.36 8.47
CA LYS A 486 -4.95 -27.33 7.93
C LYS A 486 -4.45 -28.78 7.94
N ASP A 487 -3.14 -28.99 8.03
CA ASP A 487 -2.49 -30.30 8.10
C ASP A 487 -2.50 -30.92 9.50
N LYS A 488 -2.89 -30.20 10.56
CA LYS A 488 -2.99 -30.74 11.93
C LYS A 488 -4.11 -31.78 12.05
N ALA A 489 -5.30 -31.47 11.53
CA ALA A 489 -6.44 -32.38 11.50
C ALA A 489 -6.22 -33.59 10.57
N LEU A 490 -5.51 -33.38 9.46
CA LEU A 490 -5.09 -34.47 8.56
C LEU A 490 -4.04 -35.36 9.23
N ALA A 491 -3.08 -34.78 9.94
CA ALA A 491 -2.05 -35.52 10.64
C ALA A 491 -2.59 -36.34 11.82
N GLU A 492 -3.57 -35.80 12.55
CA GLU A 492 -4.29 -36.50 13.61
C GLU A 492 -5.18 -37.63 13.07
N ARG A 493 -5.92 -37.42 11.97
CA ARG A 493 -6.76 -38.47 11.32
C ARG A 493 -5.97 -39.59 10.66
N MET A 494 -4.76 -39.29 10.15
CA MET A 494 -3.90 -40.30 9.54
C MET A 494 -3.12 -41.14 10.57
N LEU A 495 -2.89 -40.60 11.77
CA LEU A 495 -2.29 -41.36 12.89
C LEU A 495 -3.28 -42.35 13.53
N SER A 496 -4.60 -42.17 13.34
CA SER A 496 -5.62 -43.10 13.81
C SER A 496 -5.90 -44.29 12.87
N GLY A 497 -5.13 -44.44 11.78
CA GLY A 497 -5.12 -45.64 10.94
C GLY A 497 -6.34 -45.84 10.02
N ALA A 498 -7.19 -44.83 9.82
CA ALA A 498 -8.47 -44.98 9.11
C ALA A 498 -8.36 -44.97 7.56
N ASP A 499 -7.31 -44.36 6.99
CA ASP A 499 -7.27 -44.04 5.54
C ASP A 499 -6.21 -44.85 4.76
N VAL A 500 -5.82 -46.04 5.24
CA VAL A 500 -4.84 -46.90 4.54
C VAL A 500 -5.40 -47.44 3.22
N GLU A 501 -6.72 -47.63 3.13
CA GLU A 501 -7.36 -48.26 1.97
C GLU A 501 -7.62 -47.27 0.83
N GLU A 502 -8.01 -46.03 1.14
CA GLU A 502 -8.29 -44.98 0.14
C GLU A 502 -7.00 -44.49 -0.57
N GLU A 503 -5.87 -44.49 0.14
CA GLU A 503 -4.57 -44.11 -0.42
C GLU A 503 -3.95 -45.24 -1.26
N ARG A 504 -4.28 -46.51 -0.94
CA ARG A 504 -3.93 -47.68 -1.75
C ARG A 504 -4.56 -47.62 -3.14
N GLU A 505 -5.77 -47.08 -3.24
CA GLU A 505 -6.46 -46.86 -4.51
C GLU A 505 -5.82 -45.72 -5.33
N ARG A 506 -5.40 -44.61 -4.69
CA ARG A 506 -4.69 -43.52 -5.39
C ARG A 506 -3.32 -43.96 -5.93
N GLN A 507 -2.61 -44.85 -5.25
CA GLN A 507 -1.34 -45.39 -5.74
C GLN A 507 -1.50 -46.32 -6.94
N ARG A 508 -2.60 -47.09 -7.01
CA ARG A 508 -2.96 -47.87 -8.20
C ARG A 508 -3.25 -47.00 -9.42
N ASP A 509 -3.78 -45.80 -9.19
CA ASP A 509 -4.07 -44.84 -10.25
C ASP A 509 -2.82 -44.10 -10.76
N MET A 510 -1.83 -43.84 -9.88
CA MET A 510 -0.54 -43.27 -10.28
C MET A 510 0.38 -44.25 -11.03
N SER A 511 0.25 -45.56 -10.79
CA SER A 511 1.05 -46.58 -11.48
C SER A 511 0.64 -46.81 -12.94
N ARG A 512 -0.39 -46.09 -13.43
CA ARG A 512 -0.83 -46.07 -14.83
C ARG A 512 -0.27 -44.90 -15.68
N ARG A 513 0.54 -44.00 -15.10
CA ARG A 513 1.19 -42.92 -15.88
C ARG A 513 2.64 -43.29 -16.20
N ASP A 514 2.98 -43.21 -17.48
CA ASP A 514 4.28 -43.56 -18.06
C ASP A 514 5.48 -42.95 -17.31
N THR A 515 6.38 -43.84 -16.88
CA THR A 515 7.60 -43.59 -16.09
C THR A 515 8.76 -42.98 -16.88
N ARG A 516 8.51 -42.26 -17.99
CA ARG A 516 9.58 -41.71 -18.84
C ARG A 516 9.82 -40.19 -18.73
N ASP A 517 8.95 -39.44 -18.05
CA ASP A 517 9.08 -37.98 -17.96
C ASP A 517 9.19 -37.40 -16.54
N PHE A 518 9.41 -38.24 -15.53
CA PHE A 518 9.55 -37.75 -14.16
C PHE A 518 10.99 -37.31 -13.86
N ARG A 519 11.34 -36.06 -14.21
CA ARG A 519 12.43 -35.36 -13.53
C ARG A 519 11.99 -35.10 -12.10
N GLY A 520 12.35 -36.01 -11.18
CA GLY A 520 12.06 -35.86 -9.76
C GLY A 520 12.55 -34.50 -9.23
N PRO A 521 11.90 -33.98 -8.17
CA PRO A 521 12.24 -32.68 -7.61
C PRO A 521 13.71 -32.64 -7.17
N ARG A 522 14.38 -31.50 -7.40
CA ARG A 522 15.81 -31.32 -7.08
C ARG A 522 16.08 -31.68 -5.62
N PRO A 523 17.17 -32.40 -5.30
CA PRO A 523 17.54 -32.70 -3.91
C PRO A 523 17.58 -31.43 -3.06
N GLY A 524 16.82 -31.42 -1.95
CA GLY A 524 16.71 -30.27 -1.04
C GLY A 524 15.64 -29.22 -1.39
N SER A 525 14.91 -29.37 -2.50
CA SER A 525 13.69 -28.57 -2.77
C SER A 525 12.55 -28.95 -1.82
N VAL A 526 11.63 -28.02 -1.55
CA VAL A 526 10.47 -28.24 -0.66
C VAL A 526 9.66 -29.46 -1.11
N GLU A 527 9.51 -29.64 -2.42
CA GLU A 527 8.84 -30.79 -3.04
C GLU A 527 9.59 -32.11 -2.79
N HIS A 528 10.92 -32.12 -2.89
CA HIS A 528 11.75 -33.29 -2.59
C HIS A 528 11.69 -33.68 -1.11
N VAL A 529 11.78 -32.69 -0.21
CA VAL A 529 11.61 -32.91 1.24
C VAL A 529 10.22 -33.48 1.53
N ARG A 530 9.19 -32.93 0.90
CA ARG A 530 7.79 -33.38 1.06
C ARG A 530 7.58 -34.81 0.56
N GLU A 531 8.17 -35.19 -0.58
CA GLU A 531 8.11 -36.57 -1.09
C GLU A 531 8.84 -37.57 -0.20
N CYS A 532 10.07 -37.25 0.24
CA CYS A 532 10.82 -38.11 1.17
C CYS A 532 10.09 -38.28 2.51
N LEU A 533 9.47 -37.22 3.03
CA LEU A 533 8.69 -37.30 4.27
C LEU A 533 7.39 -38.07 4.10
N ARG A 534 6.71 -37.97 2.96
CA ARG A 534 5.54 -38.80 2.65
C ARG A 534 5.90 -40.28 2.57
N ALA A 535 7.00 -40.62 1.90
CA ALA A 535 7.49 -42.00 1.80
C ALA A 535 7.95 -42.55 3.16
N ALA A 536 8.59 -41.73 4.00
CA ALA A 536 8.98 -42.11 5.36
C ALA A 536 7.77 -42.29 6.30
N ARG A 537 6.67 -41.58 6.05
CA ARG A 537 5.44 -41.64 6.86
C ARG A 537 4.67 -42.94 6.70
N THR A 538 4.70 -43.54 5.51
CA THR A 538 4.03 -44.84 5.24
C THR A 538 4.84 -46.04 5.75
N THR A 539 6.14 -45.88 5.99
CA THR A 539 7.07 -46.97 6.36
C THR A 539 7.65 -46.84 7.77
N LEU A 540 7.21 -45.85 8.56
CA LEU A 540 7.78 -45.52 9.88
C LEU A 540 7.77 -46.70 10.88
N THR A 541 6.86 -47.66 10.72
CA THR A 541 6.80 -48.92 11.47
C THR A 541 7.94 -49.89 11.12
N GLU A 542 8.40 -49.90 9.88
CA GLU A 542 9.41 -50.82 9.33
C GLU A 542 10.83 -50.22 9.24
N VAL A 543 10.96 -48.90 9.44
CA VAL A 543 12.25 -48.19 9.36
C VAL A 543 13.12 -48.47 10.60
N ASN A 544 14.38 -48.85 10.37
CA ASN A 544 15.44 -48.95 11.37
C ASN A 544 16.28 -47.66 11.43
N ASP A 545 17.15 -47.52 12.44
CA ASP A 545 17.95 -46.28 12.63
C ASP A 545 18.89 -45.99 11.46
N SER A 546 19.42 -47.00 10.77
CA SER A 546 20.29 -46.81 9.61
C SER A 546 19.54 -46.19 8.42
N VAL A 547 18.34 -46.67 8.13
CA VAL A 547 17.47 -46.13 7.09
C VAL A 547 16.97 -44.73 7.48
N ALA A 548 16.59 -44.52 8.75
CA ALA A 548 16.19 -43.20 9.25
C ALA A 548 17.32 -42.17 9.14
N MET A 549 18.56 -42.56 9.47
CA MET A 549 19.75 -41.73 9.34
C MET A 549 19.99 -41.35 7.87
N HIS A 550 19.84 -42.31 6.95
CA HIS A 550 19.97 -42.04 5.51
C HIS A 550 18.90 -41.07 5.01
N ILE A 551 17.65 -41.25 5.42
CA ILE A 551 16.53 -40.36 5.10
C ILE A 551 16.80 -38.96 5.65
N ILE A 552 17.13 -38.81 6.93
CA ILE A 552 17.47 -37.51 7.53
C ILE A 552 18.63 -36.85 6.79
N SER A 553 19.66 -37.62 6.42
CA SER A 553 20.86 -37.10 5.78
C SER A 553 20.59 -36.51 4.40
N ARG A 554 19.68 -37.13 3.62
CA ARG A 554 19.33 -36.73 2.25
C ARG A 554 18.14 -35.79 2.15
N ALA A 555 17.10 -36.03 2.96
CA ALA A 555 15.87 -35.26 2.92
C ALA A 555 15.99 -33.92 3.65
N ILE A 556 16.76 -33.84 4.74
CA ILE A 556 16.88 -32.59 5.51
C ILE A 556 18.11 -31.81 5.04
N PRO A 557 17.96 -30.52 4.63
CA PRO A 557 19.09 -29.67 4.27
C PRO A 557 20.15 -29.59 5.36
N ARG A 558 21.43 -29.46 4.97
CA ARG A 558 22.56 -29.40 5.91
C ARG A 558 22.39 -28.32 6.98
N HIS A 559 21.94 -27.12 6.58
CA HIS A 559 21.69 -26.02 7.51
C HIS A 559 20.62 -26.38 8.55
N THR A 560 19.49 -26.94 8.14
CA THR A 560 18.40 -27.36 9.04
C THR A 560 18.85 -28.45 10.02
N LYS A 561 19.72 -29.38 9.60
CA LYS A 561 20.31 -30.37 10.52
C LYS A 561 21.18 -29.72 11.59
N SER A 562 22.03 -28.76 11.19
CA SER A 562 22.84 -27.97 12.14
C SER A 562 21.96 -27.24 13.15
N LEU A 563 20.82 -26.70 12.71
CA LEU A 563 19.86 -26.02 13.58
C LEU A 563 19.35 -26.91 14.72
N PHE A 564 19.04 -28.20 14.48
CA PHE A 564 18.60 -29.09 15.57
C PHE A 564 19.68 -29.30 16.63
N MET A 565 20.94 -29.41 16.21
CA MET A 565 22.07 -29.58 17.10
C MET A 565 22.29 -28.32 17.96
N HIS A 566 22.24 -27.15 17.33
CA HIS A 566 22.31 -25.86 18.02
C HIS A 566 21.11 -25.63 18.96
N ALA A 567 19.93 -26.16 18.63
CA ALA A 567 18.78 -26.09 19.52
C ALA A 567 19.02 -26.84 20.83
N TYR A 568 19.69 -28.00 20.79
CA TYR A 568 20.06 -28.73 22.00
C TYR A 568 21.17 -28.03 22.81
N GLN A 569 22.17 -27.46 22.14
CA GLN A 569 23.17 -26.61 22.79
C GLN A 569 22.52 -25.41 23.50
N GLY A 570 21.59 -24.75 22.82
CA GLY A 570 20.80 -23.66 23.38
C GLY A 570 19.97 -24.09 24.58
N TYR A 571 19.34 -25.27 24.53
CA TYR A 571 18.62 -25.82 25.68
C TYR A 571 19.53 -26.01 26.91
N ILE A 572 20.72 -26.58 26.74
CA ILE A 572 21.68 -26.75 27.85
C ILE A 572 22.09 -25.39 28.42
N TRP A 573 22.44 -24.44 27.56
CA TRP A 573 22.77 -23.08 27.99
C TRP A 573 21.65 -22.45 28.80
N ASN A 574 20.43 -22.51 28.27
CA ASN A 574 19.25 -21.93 28.92
C ASN A 574 18.98 -22.59 30.27
N LEU A 575 19.11 -23.91 30.36
CA LEU A 575 18.95 -24.66 31.61
C LEU A 575 20.01 -24.25 32.65
N ALA A 576 21.26 -24.09 32.23
CA ALA A 576 22.35 -23.63 33.10
C ALA A 576 22.11 -22.20 33.57
N ALA A 577 21.74 -21.29 32.67
CA ALA A 577 21.41 -19.90 32.97
C ALA A 577 20.23 -19.80 33.95
N SER A 578 19.14 -20.55 33.73
CA SER A 578 17.99 -20.57 34.64
C SER A 578 18.37 -21.11 36.03
N LYS A 579 19.17 -22.19 36.10
CA LYS A 579 19.66 -22.70 37.39
C LYS A 579 20.50 -21.68 38.13
N ARG A 580 21.37 -20.96 37.41
CA ARG A 580 22.19 -19.90 38.00
C ARG A 580 21.35 -18.76 38.57
N VAL A 581 20.36 -18.27 37.81
CA VAL A 581 19.42 -17.24 38.28
C VAL A 581 18.64 -17.73 39.49
N ALA A 582 18.22 -19.00 39.53
CA ALA A 582 17.52 -19.56 40.69
C ALA A 582 18.41 -19.68 41.94
N MET A 583 19.73 -19.82 41.77
CA MET A 583 20.69 -19.95 42.88
C MET A 583 21.17 -18.61 43.44
N GLN A 584 21.04 -17.51 42.68
CA GLN A 584 21.56 -16.19 43.07
C GLN A 584 20.43 -15.15 43.13
N GLU A 585 20.24 -14.49 44.28
CA GLU A 585 19.27 -13.37 44.40
C GLU A 585 19.65 -12.16 43.52
N LYS A 586 20.93 -12.03 43.15
CA LYS A 586 21.46 -11.04 42.20
C LYS A 586 22.49 -11.70 41.29
N LEU A 587 22.44 -11.42 39.98
CA LEU A 587 23.42 -11.88 38.98
C LEU A 587 24.81 -11.25 39.23
N SER A 588 25.52 -11.73 40.25
CA SER A 588 26.92 -11.36 40.49
C SER A 588 27.84 -12.16 39.58
N ILE A 589 28.91 -11.49 39.15
CA ILE A 589 30.00 -12.11 38.38
C ILE A 589 30.71 -13.11 39.31
N LEU A 590 30.89 -14.33 38.83
CA LEU A 590 31.60 -15.40 39.52
C LEU A 590 32.93 -15.69 38.83
N GLU A 591 33.88 -16.22 39.60
CA GLU A 591 35.16 -16.67 39.08
C GLU A 591 34.95 -17.75 38.00
N GLY A 592 35.53 -17.54 36.81
CA GLY A 592 35.31 -18.37 35.62
C GLY A 592 34.30 -17.82 34.61
N ASP A 593 33.62 -16.71 34.90
CA ASP A 593 32.78 -16.01 33.93
C ASP A 593 33.62 -15.35 32.83
N LEU A 594 33.19 -15.51 31.59
CA LEU A 594 33.74 -14.76 30.46
C LEU A 594 33.07 -13.40 30.38
N ILE A 595 33.77 -12.37 30.83
CA ILE A 595 33.35 -10.97 30.68
C ILE A 595 33.81 -10.52 29.30
N GLY A 596 32.87 -10.19 28.41
CA GLY A 596 33.20 -9.60 27.12
C GLY A 596 33.79 -8.20 27.32
N ASP A 597 34.98 -7.96 26.77
CA ASP A 597 35.66 -6.66 26.82
C ASP A 597 34.81 -5.64 26.03
N GLU A 598 34.64 -4.41 26.56
CA GLU A 598 33.81 -3.35 25.94
C GLU A 598 34.27 -2.94 24.51
N ARG A 599 35.41 -3.45 24.03
CA ARG A 599 35.99 -3.10 22.74
C ARG A 599 35.39 -3.84 21.53
N ASP A 600 34.59 -4.88 21.75
CA ASP A 600 33.88 -5.58 20.67
C ASP A 600 32.41 -5.13 20.51
N VAL A 601 31.96 -4.15 21.29
CA VAL A 601 30.74 -3.42 20.96
C VAL A 601 31.06 -2.49 19.80
N LYS A 602 30.84 -2.96 18.57
CA LYS A 602 30.60 -2.06 17.43
C LYS A 602 29.33 -1.26 17.73
N VAL A 603 29.47 -0.22 18.54
CA VAL A 603 28.55 0.92 18.52
C VAL A 603 28.77 1.58 17.17
N HIS A 604 27.95 1.24 16.20
CA HIS A 604 27.72 2.09 15.03
C HIS A 604 26.40 2.80 15.26
N GLY A 605 26.51 3.91 15.99
CA GLY A 605 25.50 4.93 16.09
C GLY A 605 26.22 6.26 16.21
N ASP A 606 26.28 6.99 15.09
CA ASP A 606 26.05 8.44 15.00
C ASP A 606 26.14 8.87 13.52
N GLU A 607 24.99 8.80 12.83
CA GLU A 607 24.39 9.84 11.98
C GLU A 607 22.99 9.41 11.48
#